data_AF-D0RQD5-F1
#
_entry.id   AF-D0RQD5-F1
#
_cell.length_a   1.000
_cell.length_b   1.000
_cell.length_c   1.000
_cell.angle_alpha   90.00
_cell.angle_beta   90.00
_cell.angle_gamma   90.00
#
_symmetry.space_group_name_H-M   'P 1'
#
loop_
_entity.id
_entity.type
_entity.pdbx_description
1 polymer ?
#
loop_
_entity_poly.entity_id
_entity_poly.type
_entity_poly.pdbx_seq_one_letter_code
_entity_poly.pdbx_strand_id
1 'polypeptide(L)'
;MAKKNKKKKIKKRKTKVKKKPLKIKKKNKIKKKTSKIRKKKNFKKKKKFLKSSLKKNKKLKKNKFKKQKKFKKIFKLKKKKLKKKKSKKKKIKKIKTIQKPSFFEKLKEKVYEYFRRLKIKFLIYLEKLKIKQTKRDIQNLERSLKQEQKFAEKKERDREKFRLQLIKDIKLEERKKIYQLKDHLWKVGDRFAVIRQRYQEYRQKIREKQLEELEVRRKSREEARAILEAEKAENALKQKLVERLERFSRNMKSIVFQINKRYITKKRSPLRFIDNISESGECLIRNDDAPTDKDYLILLYVEGEDVTQRLKNPICLDDKTDIGNAKNFQPKDIFEASDYIIDRLAVMFDKERKLKK
;
A
#
# COMPACT_ATOMS: atom_id res chain seq x y z
N MET A 1 -7.46 52.74 38.36
CA MET A 1 -8.86 52.93 38.83
C MET A 1 -9.67 51.67 38.46
N ALA A 2 -10.70 51.19 39.16
CA ALA A 2 -11.21 51.51 40.50
C ALA A 2 -11.92 50.27 41.13
N LYS A 3 -11.94 50.23 42.48
CA LYS A 3 -13.08 50.00 43.41
C LYS A 3 -14.36 49.28 42.89
N LYS A 4 -15.12 48.46 43.66
CA LYS A 4 -14.94 47.70 44.94
C LYS A 4 -16.29 47.05 45.34
N ASN A 5 -16.28 45.93 46.09
CA ASN A 5 -17.40 45.43 46.95
C ASN A 5 -18.71 44.98 46.26
N LYS A 6 -19.72 44.31 46.88
CA LYS A 6 -19.91 43.64 48.20
C LYS A 6 -20.28 42.14 47.91
N LYS A 7 -20.00 41.09 48.69
CA LYS A 7 -20.07 40.77 50.16
C LYS A 7 -21.49 40.68 50.80
N LYS A 8 -22.05 39.47 50.89
CA LYS A 8 -22.75 38.81 52.06
C LYS A 8 -23.26 37.43 51.58
N LYS A 9 -23.01 36.25 52.17
CA LYS A 9 -22.98 35.72 53.56
C LYS A 9 -24.34 35.71 54.29
N ILE A 10 -24.93 34.51 54.46
CA ILE A 10 -25.68 33.97 55.63
C ILE A 10 -26.05 32.50 55.29
N LYS A 11 -25.61 31.45 56.03
CA LYS A 11 -26.03 30.95 57.38
C LYS A 11 -27.47 30.36 57.38
N LYS A 12 -27.79 29.23 58.07
CA LYS A 12 -27.02 28.09 58.63
C LYS A 12 -27.99 27.04 59.25
N ARG A 13 -27.63 25.74 59.19
CA ARG A 13 -27.91 24.66 60.19
C ARG A 13 -29.35 24.09 60.36
N LYS A 14 -29.35 22.89 60.99
CA LYS A 14 -30.43 22.12 61.68
C LYS A 14 -31.31 21.26 60.74
N THR A 15 -31.72 20.02 61.08
CA THR A 15 -31.58 19.29 62.37
C THR A 15 -31.34 17.78 62.20
N LYS A 16 -30.72 17.13 63.21
CA LYS A 16 -30.60 15.66 63.32
C LYS A 16 -31.86 15.04 63.94
N VAL A 17 -32.44 14.00 63.33
CA VAL A 17 -33.21 12.93 64.00
C VAL A 17 -32.94 11.62 63.21
N LYS A 18 -32.04 10.70 63.59
CA LYS A 18 -31.99 9.75 64.74
C LYS A 18 -33.12 8.70 64.78
N LYS A 19 -32.70 7.44 65.01
CA LYS A 19 -33.45 6.24 65.47
C LYS A 19 -34.14 5.32 64.43
N LYS A 20 -33.44 4.22 64.10
CA LYS A 20 -33.96 2.85 64.38
C LYS A 20 -34.25 2.78 65.90
N PRO A 21 -35.27 2.05 66.43
CA PRO A 21 -35.17 0.58 66.51
C PRO A 21 -36.53 -0.18 66.58
N LEU A 22 -36.46 -1.41 67.09
CA LEU A 22 -37.53 -2.21 67.73
C LEU A 22 -38.48 -3.06 66.85
N LYS A 23 -38.03 -4.31 66.63
CA LYS A 23 -38.81 -5.51 66.96
C LYS A 23 -39.55 -5.31 68.31
N ILE A 24 -40.75 -5.89 68.53
CA ILE A 24 -41.13 -6.75 69.69
C ILE A 24 -42.66 -6.94 69.92
N LYS A 25 -43.06 -8.22 70.16
CA LYS A 25 -44.22 -8.77 70.95
C LYS A 25 -45.65 -8.21 70.66
N LYS A 26 -46.61 -9.02 70.18
CA LYS A 26 -47.36 -10.15 70.83
C LYS A 26 -48.54 -9.72 71.74
N LYS A 27 -49.71 -10.35 71.49
CA LYS A 27 -50.81 -10.69 72.45
C LYS A 27 -51.50 -9.51 73.16
N ASN A 28 -52.81 -9.32 73.00
CA ASN A 28 -53.89 -10.02 73.73
C ASN A 28 -55.26 -9.44 73.27
N LYS A 29 -56.47 -9.94 73.54
CA LYS A 29 -57.13 -11.18 74.03
C LYS A 29 -58.48 -10.69 74.63
N ILE A 30 -59.50 -11.56 74.71
CA ILE A 30 -60.64 -11.50 75.66
C ILE A 30 -61.83 -10.53 75.36
N LYS A 31 -63.00 -11.15 75.09
CA LYS A 31 -64.37 -11.04 75.71
C LYS A 31 -64.94 -9.62 76.00
N LYS A 32 -66.27 -9.39 76.00
CA LYS A 32 -67.35 -10.22 76.58
C LYS A 32 -68.77 -9.75 76.15
N LYS A 33 -69.76 -10.60 76.47
CA LYS A 33 -71.24 -10.40 76.40
C LYS A 33 -71.70 -9.00 76.85
N THR A 34 -72.86 -8.46 76.46
CA THR A 34 -74.27 -8.86 76.79
C THR A 34 -75.27 -8.06 75.90
N SER A 35 -76.62 -8.02 76.01
CA SER A 35 -77.59 -8.42 77.06
C SER A 35 -79.08 -8.51 76.61
N LYS A 36 -79.85 -9.45 77.21
CA LYS A 36 -81.31 -9.38 77.53
C LYS A 36 -82.29 -9.38 76.30
N ILE A 37 -83.64 -9.56 76.38
CA ILE A 37 -84.63 -9.30 77.46
C ILE A 37 -85.92 -10.18 77.38
N ARG A 38 -86.38 -10.78 78.52
CA ARG A 38 -87.77 -11.03 79.05
C ARG A 38 -88.83 -11.77 78.15
N LYS A 39 -90.05 -12.22 78.53
CA LYS A 39 -91.07 -12.04 79.63
C LYS A 39 -91.88 -13.39 79.76
N LYS A 40 -92.67 -13.85 80.78
CA LYS A 40 -92.90 -13.54 82.23
C LYS A 40 -92.79 -14.85 83.11
N LYS A 41 -93.75 -15.77 83.45
CA LYS A 41 -95.24 -15.79 83.63
C LYS A 41 -95.85 -16.89 84.61
N ASN A 42 -95.11 -17.74 85.36
CA ASN A 42 -95.57 -18.62 86.52
C ASN A 42 -96.31 -19.97 86.18
N PHE A 43 -96.68 -20.94 87.06
CA PHE A 43 -96.98 -21.08 88.53
C PHE A 43 -96.40 -22.42 89.13
N LYS A 44 -95.80 -22.48 90.35
CA LYS A 44 -96.36 -22.70 91.73
C LYS A 44 -97.02 -24.10 91.98
N LYS A 45 -96.91 -24.82 93.13
CA LYS A 45 -96.05 -24.78 94.37
C LYS A 45 -96.37 -25.98 95.33
N LYS A 46 -95.67 -26.11 96.48
CA LYS A 46 -95.97 -26.91 97.73
C LYS A 46 -95.78 -28.45 97.63
N LYS A 47 -95.53 -29.25 98.69
CA LYS A 47 -95.04 -29.09 100.12
C LYS A 47 -94.46 -30.48 100.55
N LYS A 48 -93.27 -30.59 101.16
CA LYS A 48 -92.89 -30.59 102.61
C LYS A 48 -93.46 -31.71 103.52
N PHE A 49 -92.53 -32.50 104.11
CA PHE A 49 -92.51 -33.07 105.49
C PHE A 49 -93.53 -34.23 105.78
N LEU A 50 -93.42 -35.09 106.80
CA LEU A 50 -92.55 -35.18 108.01
C LEU A 50 -92.17 -36.66 108.37
N LYS A 51 -91.71 -36.94 109.61
CA LYS A 51 -91.09 -38.20 110.11
C LYS A 51 -92.11 -39.17 110.76
N SER A 52 -91.68 -40.43 111.01
CA SER A 52 -91.93 -41.33 112.19
C SER A 52 -93.36 -41.52 112.78
N SER A 53 -93.78 -42.65 113.39
CA SER A 53 -93.28 -44.04 113.56
C SER A 53 -94.31 -44.84 114.42
N LEU A 54 -94.19 -46.18 114.55
CA LEU A 54 -94.93 -47.04 115.51
C LEU A 54 -96.47 -47.16 115.23
N LYS A 55 -97.27 -48.11 115.74
CA LYS A 55 -97.09 -49.50 116.25
C LYS A 55 -98.39 -50.33 116.03
N LYS A 56 -98.36 -51.61 116.44
CA LYS A 56 -99.40 -52.70 116.42
C LYS A 56 -100.83 -52.25 116.90
N ASN A 57 -101.95 -52.97 116.64
CA ASN A 57 -102.08 -54.45 116.47
C ASN A 57 -103.27 -55.08 115.68
N LYS A 58 -104.54 -54.89 116.08
CA LYS A 58 -105.73 -55.79 115.81
C LYS A 58 -106.20 -55.81 114.34
N LYS A 59 -106.74 -56.87 113.70
CA LYS A 59 -107.02 -58.32 114.00
C LYS A 59 -108.22 -58.62 114.91
N LEU A 60 -109.16 -59.55 114.64
CA LEU A 60 -109.52 -60.37 113.45
C LEU A 60 -110.95 -59.93 112.95
N LYS A 61 -111.64 -60.45 111.91
CA LYS A 61 -111.86 -61.84 111.44
C LYS A 61 -111.00 -62.21 110.21
N LYS A 62 -110.61 -63.49 110.09
CA LYS A 62 -109.77 -64.03 109.01
C LYS A 62 -110.62 -64.83 108.00
N ASN A 63 -110.60 -64.46 106.72
CA ASN A 63 -110.60 -65.44 105.63
C ASN A 63 -109.96 -64.87 104.35
N LYS A 64 -108.63 -64.86 104.33
CA LYS A 64 -107.75 -64.49 103.20
C LYS A 64 -106.63 -65.54 103.13
N PHE A 65 -106.11 -65.85 101.93
CA PHE A 65 -104.67 -65.95 101.59
C PHE A 65 -104.31 -66.84 100.37
N LYS A 66 -104.94 -68.01 100.15
CA LYS A 66 -104.40 -69.02 99.20
C LYS A 66 -104.53 -68.66 97.70
N LYS A 67 -105.70 -68.29 97.17
CA LYS A 67 -105.89 -68.08 95.70
C LYS A 67 -105.16 -66.85 95.11
N GLN A 68 -104.70 -65.88 95.91
CA GLN A 68 -103.98 -64.68 95.41
C GLN A 68 -102.58 -64.93 94.81
N LYS A 69 -102.00 -66.13 94.93
CA LYS A 69 -100.61 -66.41 94.50
C LYS A 69 -100.44 -67.01 93.09
N LYS A 70 -101.34 -67.90 92.61
CA LYS A 70 -101.11 -68.64 91.33
C LYS A 70 -101.22 -67.76 90.07
N PHE A 71 -102.33 -67.04 89.85
CA PHE A 71 -102.52 -66.20 88.64
C PHE A 71 -101.47 -65.08 88.47
N LYS A 72 -100.87 -64.58 89.58
CA LYS A 72 -99.77 -63.59 89.54
C LYS A 72 -98.49 -64.12 88.86
N LYS A 73 -98.30 -65.44 88.68
CA LYS A 73 -97.20 -66.00 87.87
C LYS A 73 -97.49 -65.91 86.36
N ILE A 74 -98.67 -66.36 85.91
CA ILE A 74 -99.07 -66.39 84.48
C ILE A 74 -99.01 -64.97 83.87
N PHE A 75 -99.48 -63.97 84.61
CA PHE A 75 -99.47 -62.56 84.16
C PHE A 75 -98.07 -61.98 83.95
N LYS A 76 -97.02 -62.52 84.60
CA LYS A 76 -95.62 -62.07 84.43
C LYS A 76 -95.01 -62.57 83.12
N LEU A 77 -95.33 -63.79 82.69
CA LEU A 77 -94.79 -64.40 81.46
C LEU A 77 -95.34 -63.73 80.19
N LYS A 78 -96.67 -63.56 80.06
CA LYS A 78 -97.27 -62.84 78.92
C LYS A 78 -96.74 -61.39 78.83
N LYS A 79 -96.53 -60.68 79.96
CA LYS A 79 -95.92 -59.33 79.99
C LYS A 79 -94.46 -59.29 79.49
N LYS A 80 -93.63 -60.33 79.68
CA LYS A 80 -92.26 -60.37 79.13
C LYS A 80 -92.23 -60.47 77.59
N LYS A 81 -93.01 -61.37 76.98
CA LYS A 81 -93.09 -61.50 75.50
C LYS A 81 -93.58 -60.20 74.84
N LEU A 82 -94.59 -59.54 75.42
CA LEU A 82 -95.12 -58.25 74.94
C LEU A 82 -94.09 -57.10 74.97
N LYS A 83 -93.25 -57.01 76.01
CA LYS A 83 -92.21 -55.97 76.09
C LYS A 83 -91.15 -56.11 74.97
N LYS A 84 -90.66 -57.32 74.67
CA LYS A 84 -89.67 -57.55 73.58
C LYS A 84 -90.22 -57.23 72.18
N LYS A 85 -91.50 -57.54 71.87
CA LYS A 85 -92.11 -57.12 70.58
C LYS A 85 -92.31 -55.59 70.50
N LYS A 86 -92.69 -54.91 71.59
CA LYS A 86 -92.87 -53.44 71.60
C LYS A 86 -91.54 -52.66 71.49
N SER A 87 -90.41 -53.16 72.00
CA SER A 87 -89.11 -52.48 71.85
C SER A 87 -88.56 -52.58 70.42
N LYS A 88 -88.60 -53.74 69.76
CA LYS A 88 -88.18 -53.89 68.35
C LYS A 88 -88.98 -52.97 67.41
N LYS A 89 -90.33 -52.94 67.50
CA LYS A 89 -91.15 -52.02 66.68
C LYS A 89 -90.87 -50.53 66.96
N LYS A 90 -90.46 -50.13 68.17
CA LYS A 90 -90.09 -48.73 68.47
C LYS A 90 -88.73 -48.31 67.89
N LYS A 91 -87.73 -49.21 67.79
CA LYS A 91 -86.46 -48.87 67.11
C LYS A 91 -86.66 -48.66 65.61
N ILE A 92 -87.37 -49.56 64.93
CA ILE A 92 -87.59 -49.50 63.47
C ILE A 92 -88.37 -48.24 63.07
N LYS A 93 -89.42 -47.85 63.82
CA LYS A 93 -90.15 -46.61 63.52
C LYS A 93 -89.28 -45.35 63.65
N LYS A 94 -88.38 -45.26 64.64
CA LYS A 94 -87.50 -44.09 64.80
C LYS A 94 -86.52 -43.89 63.64
N ILE A 95 -86.00 -44.96 63.05
CA ILE A 95 -85.04 -44.87 61.93
C ILE A 95 -85.76 -44.36 60.67
N LYS A 96 -86.93 -44.93 60.33
CA LYS A 96 -87.70 -44.52 59.14
C LYS A 96 -88.27 -43.10 59.20
N THR A 97 -88.34 -42.46 60.38
CA THR A 97 -88.78 -41.06 60.53
C THR A 97 -87.66 -40.02 60.41
N ILE A 98 -86.39 -40.44 60.33
CA ILE A 98 -85.23 -39.51 60.30
C ILE A 98 -84.69 -39.32 58.86
N GLN A 99 -85.06 -40.19 57.92
CA GLN A 99 -84.51 -40.23 56.55
C GLN A 99 -85.57 -39.91 55.47
N LYS A 100 -86.42 -38.91 55.70
CA LYS A 100 -87.26 -38.30 54.65
C LYS A 100 -87.23 -36.78 54.78
N PRO A 101 -86.55 -36.04 53.89
CA PRO A 101 -86.68 -34.59 53.83
C PRO A 101 -88.10 -34.21 53.42
N SER A 102 -88.58 -33.09 53.95
CA SER A 102 -89.91 -32.54 53.66
C SER A 102 -89.97 -31.96 52.25
N PHE A 103 -91.14 -32.02 51.61
CA PHE A 103 -91.36 -31.50 50.25
C PHE A 103 -90.92 -30.03 50.08
N PHE A 104 -91.14 -29.21 51.12
CA PHE A 104 -90.71 -27.81 51.19
C PHE A 104 -89.19 -27.60 51.18
N GLU A 105 -88.38 -28.57 51.63
CA GLU A 105 -86.92 -28.45 51.63
C GLU A 105 -86.39 -28.56 50.20
N LYS A 106 -86.89 -29.55 49.43
CA LYS A 106 -86.59 -29.69 47.99
C LYS A 106 -87.05 -28.50 47.16
N LEU A 107 -88.16 -27.86 47.54
CA LEU A 107 -88.60 -26.61 46.90
C LEU A 107 -87.64 -25.44 47.20
N LYS A 108 -87.20 -25.29 48.46
CA LYS A 108 -86.19 -24.28 48.82
C LYS A 108 -84.86 -24.51 48.10
N GLU A 109 -84.41 -25.75 47.98
CA GLU A 109 -83.22 -26.10 47.19
C GLU A 109 -83.38 -25.72 45.72
N LYS A 110 -84.51 -26.04 45.08
CA LYS A 110 -84.81 -25.63 43.68
C LYS A 110 -84.82 -24.12 43.50
N VAL A 111 -85.38 -23.36 44.44
CA VAL A 111 -85.39 -21.89 44.41
C VAL A 111 -83.97 -21.33 44.61
N TYR A 112 -83.18 -21.91 45.52
CA TYR A 112 -81.79 -21.49 45.74
C TYR A 112 -80.89 -21.81 44.54
N GLU A 113 -81.07 -22.97 43.91
CA GLU A 113 -80.50 -23.34 42.61
C GLU A 113 -80.85 -22.31 41.52
N TYR A 114 -82.12 -21.91 41.42
CA TYR A 114 -82.58 -20.92 40.45
C TYR A 114 -81.90 -19.55 40.66
N PHE A 115 -81.83 -19.05 41.89
CA PHE A 115 -81.09 -17.82 42.21
C PHE A 115 -79.57 -17.97 41.98
N ARG A 116 -78.99 -19.15 42.22
CA ARG A 116 -77.58 -19.45 41.85
C ARG A 116 -77.38 -19.32 40.35
N ARG A 117 -78.24 -19.94 39.54
CA ARG A 117 -78.21 -19.91 38.07
C ARG A 117 -78.37 -18.48 37.54
N LEU A 118 -79.27 -17.68 38.12
CA LEU A 118 -79.42 -16.26 37.79
C LEU A 118 -78.15 -15.46 38.14
N LYS A 119 -77.58 -15.65 39.34
CA LYS A 119 -76.35 -14.96 39.75
C LYS A 119 -75.15 -15.32 38.85
N ILE A 120 -75.04 -16.59 38.43
CA ILE A 120 -74.03 -17.05 37.46
C ILE A 120 -74.25 -16.40 36.09
N LYS A 121 -75.49 -16.39 35.56
CA LYS A 121 -75.83 -15.68 34.30
C LYS A 121 -75.49 -14.19 34.36
N PHE A 122 -75.74 -13.53 35.49
CA PHE A 122 -75.43 -12.10 35.68
C PHE A 122 -73.92 -11.82 35.74
N LEU A 123 -73.15 -12.67 36.41
CA LEU A 123 -71.68 -12.59 36.40
C LEU A 123 -71.12 -12.76 34.98
N ILE A 124 -71.58 -13.78 34.25
CA ILE A 124 -71.22 -14.02 32.84
C ILE A 124 -71.60 -12.82 31.95
N TYR A 125 -72.72 -12.14 32.23
CA TYR A 125 -73.12 -10.93 31.49
C TYR A 125 -72.18 -9.74 31.75
N LEU A 126 -71.82 -9.46 33.01
CA LEU A 126 -70.84 -8.43 33.36
C LEU A 126 -69.46 -8.73 32.76
N GLU A 127 -69.05 -10.00 32.74
CA GLU A 127 -67.80 -10.46 32.15
C GLU A 127 -67.80 -10.29 30.62
N LYS A 128 -68.91 -10.63 29.94
CA LYS A 128 -69.10 -10.34 28.52
C LYS A 128 -69.06 -8.84 28.20
N LEU A 129 -69.59 -7.98 29.07
CA LEU A 129 -69.49 -6.52 28.89
C LEU A 129 -68.04 -6.04 29.00
N LYS A 130 -67.27 -6.52 29.99
CA LYS A 130 -65.83 -6.23 30.10
C LYS A 130 -65.06 -6.70 28.87
N ILE A 131 -65.31 -7.93 28.39
CA ILE A 131 -64.71 -8.47 27.15
C ILE A 131 -65.08 -7.62 25.92
N LYS A 132 -66.29 -7.04 25.88
CA LYS A 132 -66.70 -6.12 24.80
C LYS A 132 -66.01 -4.75 24.88
N GLN A 133 -65.66 -4.28 26.08
CA GLN A 133 -64.84 -3.08 26.27
C GLN A 133 -63.39 -3.36 25.85
N THR A 134 -62.72 -4.35 26.44
CA THR A 134 -61.32 -4.65 26.14
C THR A 134 -61.08 -4.97 24.65
N LYS A 135 -62.03 -5.60 23.96
CA LYS A 135 -61.95 -5.78 22.50
C LYS A 135 -61.94 -4.47 21.70
N ARG A 136 -62.67 -3.44 22.14
CA ARG A 136 -62.63 -2.09 21.52
C ARG A 136 -61.30 -1.41 21.82
N ASP A 137 -60.82 -1.55 23.05
CA ASP A 137 -59.55 -0.94 23.48
C ASP A 137 -58.37 -1.54 22.71
N ILE A 138 -58.36 -2.87 22.54
CA ILE A 138 -57.40 -3.59 21.66
C ILE A 138 -57.50 -3.10 20.22
N GLN A 139 -58.70 -2.98 19.64
CA GLN A 139 -58.88 -2.47 18.27
C GLN A 139 -58.39 -1.01 18.10
N ASN A 140 -58.52 -0.18 19.14
CA ASN A 140 -58.00 1.19 19.12
C ASN A 140 -56.48 1.21 19.28
N LEU A 141 -55.90 0.40 20.15
CA LEU A 141 -54.44 0.22 20.28
C LEU A 141 -53.82 -0.29 18.98
N GLU A 142 -54.41 -1.28 18.32
CA GLU A 142 -53.99 -1.75 16.99
C GLU A 142 -53.99 -0.63 15.95
N ARG A 143 -55.00 0.25 15.97
CA ARG A 143 -55.08 1.39 15.03
C ARG A 143 -53.97 2.40 15.30
N SER A 144 -53.70 2.74 16.56
CA SER A 144 -52.60 3.62 16.95
C SER A 144 -51.24 3.03 16.56
N LEU A 145 -50.98 1.75 16.88
CA LEU A 145 -49.75 1.06 16.49
C LEU A 145 -49.55 1.05 14.96
N LYS A 146 -50.62 0.80 14.18
CA LYS A 146 -50.59 0.87 12.70
C LYS A 146 -50.38 2.30 12.17
N GLN A 147 -50.66 3.34 12.94
CA GLN A 147 -50.32 4.72 12.60
C GLN A 147 -48.86 5.03 12.94
N GLU A 148 -48.40 4.66 14.14
CA GLU A 148 -46.99 4.83 14.56
C GLU A 148 -46.02 4.10 13.63
N GLN A 149 -46.33 2.87 13.23
CA GLN A 149 -45.59 2.11 12.22
C GLN A 149 -45.48 2.88 10.90
N LYS A 150 -46.59 3.41 10.36
CA LYS A 150 -46.58 4.22 9.14
C LYS A 150 -45.78 5.53 9.27
N PHE A 151 -45.76 6.15 10.46
CA PHE A 151 -44.91 7.32 10.71
C PHE A 151 -43.43 6.97 10.85
N ALA A 152 -43.09 5.81 11.42
CA ALA A 152 -41.72 5.29 11.47
C ALA A 152 -41.23 4.93 10.06
N GLU A 153 -42.02 4.19 9.28
CA GLU A 153 -41.72 3.87 7.88
C GLU A 153 -41.48 5.12 7.03
N LYS A 154 -42.31 6.16 7.16
CA LYS A 154 -42.08 7.44 6.45
C LYS A 154 -40.72 8.04 6.82
N LYS A 155 -40.41 8.12 8.11
CA LYS A 155 -39.12 8.64 8.60
C LYS A 155 -37.93 7.85 8.06
N GLU A 156 -38.00 6.52 8.00
CA GLU A 156 -36.95 5.71 7.37
C GLU A 156 -36.85 5.95 5.85
N ARG A 157 -37.96 5.93 5.11
CA ARG A 157 -37.97 6.21 3.66
C ARG A 157 -37.38 7.60 3.33
N ASP A 158 -37.63 8.59 4.18
CA ASP A 158 -37.11 9.94 3.97
C ASP A 158 -35.62 10.05 4.38
N ARG A 159 -35.18 9.30 5.40
CA ARG A 159 -33.74 9.10 5.71
C ARG A 159 -33.01 8.38 4.57
N GLU A 160 -33.62 7.38 3.96
CA GLU A 160 -33.10 6.64 2.80
C GLU A 160 -32.95 7.55 1.57
N LYS A 161 -33.97 8.34 1.23
CA LYS A 161 -33.88 9.36 0.16
C LYS A 161 -32.73 10.33 0.42
N PHE A 162 -32.60 10.84 1.65
CA PHE A 162 -31.53 11.79 1.99
C PHE A 162 -30.13 11.15 1.90
N ARG A 163 -29.97 9.90 2.35
CA ARG A 163 -28.74 9.11 2.15
C ARG A 163 -28.43 8.92 0.65
N LEU A 164 -29.43 8.56 -0.15
CA LEU A 164 -29.29 8.38 -1.60
C LEU A 164 -28.94 9.69 -2.33
N GLN A 165 -29.44 10.83 -1.85
CA GLN A 165 -29.09 12.15 -2.36
C GLN A 165 -27.61 12.47 -2.05
N LEU A 166 -27.21 12.40 -0.77
CA LEU A 166 -25.81 12.59 -0.35
C LEU A 166 -24.83 11.70 -1.13
N ILE A 167 -25.17 10.43 -1.35
CA ILE A 167 -24.32 9.49 -2.13
C ILE A 167 -24.18 9.93 -3.59
N LYS A 168 -25.19 10.58 -4.20
CA LYS A 168 -25.07 11.16 -5.55
C LYS A 168 -24.19 12.40 -5.53
N ASP A 169 -24.39 13.29 -4.57
CA ASP A 169 -23.69 14.57 -4.47
C ASP A 169 -22.20 14.36 -4.22
N ILE A 170 -21.84 13.44 -3.30
CA ILE A 170 -20.46 12.99 -3.07
C ILE A 170 -19.84 12.44 -4.36
N LYS A 171 -20.54 11.56 -5.09
CA LYS A 171 -20.06 11.00 -6.36
C LYS A 171 -19.88 12.06 -7.46
N LEU A 172 -20.67 13.13 -7.45
CA LEU A 172 -20.51 14.25 -8.38
C LEU A 172 -19.30 15.11 -8.00
N GLU A 173 -19.03 15.34 -6.72
CA GLU A 173 -17.81 15.99 -6.25
C GLU A 173 -16.55 15.18 -6.55
N GLU A 174 -16.56 13.87 -6.27
CA GLU A 174 -15.46 12.95 -6.59
C GLU A 174 -15.13 13.00 -8.09
N ARG A 175 -16.15 12.92 -8.95
CA ARG A 175 -15.98 13.07 -10.41
C ARG A 175 -15.36 14.42 -10.78
N LYS A 176 -15.83 15.54 -10.22
CA LYS A 176 -15.25 16.88 -10.47
C LYS A 176 -13.77 16.95 -10.07
N LYS A 177 -13.42 16.43 -8.89
CA LYS A 177 -12.05 16.37 -8.36
C LYS A 177 -11.15 15.51 -9.28
N ILE A 178 -11.64 14.35 -9.73
CA ILE A 178 -10.94 13.48 -10.71
C ILE A 178 -10.71 14.19 -12.04
N TYR A 179 -11.70 14.93 -12.58
CA TYR A 179 -11.52 15.69 -13.82
C TYR A 179 -10.48 16.81 -13.68
N GLN A 180 -10.49 17.56 -12.57
CA GLN A 180 -9.49 18.60 -12.28
C GLN A 180 -8.07 18.03 -12.17
N LEU A 181 -7.91 16.88 -11.50
CA LEU A 181 -6.61 16.19 -11.41
C LEU A 181 -6.12 15.69 -12.78
N LYS A 182 -7.02 15.17 -13.63
CA LYS A 182 -6.68 14.75 -15.01
C LYS A 182 -6.25 15.92 -15.90
N ASP A 183 -6.97 17.04 -15.85
CA ASP A 183 -6.63 18.26 -16.59
C ASP A 183 -5.26 18.83 -16.17
N HIS A 184 -4.98 18.87 -14.86
CA HIS A 184 -3.66 19.25 -14.36
C HIS A 184 -2.54 18.30 -14.83
N LEU A 185 -2.77 16.98 -14.80
CA LEU A 185 -1.81 15.99 -15.32
C LEU A 185 -1.57 16.13 -16.83
N TRP A 186 -2.60 16.46 -17.61
CA TRP A 186 -2.47 16.62 -19.06
C TRP A 186 -1.62 17.85 -19.43
N LYS A 187 -1.88 18.99 -18.77
CA LYS A 187 -1.08 20.22 -18.89
C LYS A 187 0.39 20.05 -18.47
N VAL A 188 0.68 19.10 -17.58
CA VAL A 188 2.05 18.68 -17.24
C VAL A 188 2.65 17.82 -18.36
N GLY A 189 1.87 16.94 -18.98
CA GLY A 189 2.25 16.16 -20.17
C GLY A 189 2.67 17.03 -21.36
N ASP A 190 1.94 18.12 -21.63
CA ASP A 190 2.27 19.07 -22.71
C ASP A 190 3.61 19.76 -22.48
N ARG A 191 3.89 20.19 -21.23
CA ARG A 191 5.19 20.75 -20.86
C ARG A 191 6.31 19.73 -21.07
N PHE A 192 6.09 18.46 -20.74
CA PHE A 192 7.04 17.39 -21.04
C PHE A 192 7.18 17.11 -22.55
N ALA A 193 6.18 17.37 -23.39
CA ALA A 193 6.34 17.27 -24.85
C ALA A 193 7.31 18.35 -25.37
N VAL A 194 7.13 19.61 -24.98
CA VAL A 194 8.02 20.72 -25.35
C VAL A 194 9.46 20.51 -24.87
N ILE A 195 9.64 20.00 -23.63
CA ILE A 195 10.98 19.69 -23.10
C ILE A 195 11.64 18.55 -23.91
N ARG A 196 10.88 17.52 -24.30
CA ARG A 196 11.41 16.41 -25.13
C ARG A 196 11.81 16.87 -26.53
N GLN A 197 11.02 17.73 -27.17
CA GLN A 197 11.36 18.32 -28.48
C GLN A 197 12.65 19.14 -28.39
N ARG A 198 12.75 20.08 -27.44
CA ARG A 198 13.97 20.88 -27.21
C ARG A 198 15.20 20.01 -26.92
N TYR A 199 15.05 18.91 -26.19
CA TYR A 199 16.15 17.97 -25.94
C TYR A 199 16.54 17.18 -27.20
N GLN A 200 15.58 16.81 -28.06
CA GLN A 200 15.85 16.18 -29.36
C GLN A 200 16.62 17.13 -30.29
N GLU A 201 16.18 18.39 -30.43
CA GLU A 201 16.88 19.42 -31.19
C GLU A 201 18.31 19.65 -30.68
N TYR A 202 18.49 19.71 -29.36
CA TYR A 202 19.81 19.87 -28.74
C TYR A 202 20.72 18.67 -29.03
N ARG A 203 20.18 17.45 -29.00
CA ARG A 203 20.89 16.21 -29.35
C ARG A 203 21.23 16.13 -30.85
N GLN A 204 20.40 16.70 -31.72
CA GLN A 204 20.66 16.85 -33.15
C GLN A 204 21.81 17.84 -33.39
N LYS A 205 21.72 19.05 -32.83
CA LYS A 205 22.74 20.12 -32.92
C LYS A 205 24.13 19.71 -32.40
N ILE A 206 24.19 18.83 -31.40
CA ILE A 206 25.47 18.21 -30.97
C ILE A 206 26.02 17.24 -32.03
N ARG A 207 25.16 16.38 -32.59
CA ARG A 207 25.57 15.40 -33.61
C ARG A 207 26.00 16.07 -34.91
N GLU A 208 25.30 17.12 -35.32
CA GLU A 208 25.62 17.94 -36.49
C GLU A 208 27.02 18.55 -36.35
N LYS A 209 27.30 19.24 -35.24
CA LYS A 209 28.65 19.77 -34.95
C LYS A 209 29.74 18.70 -34.90
N GLN A 210 29.45 17.54 -34.32
CA GLN A 210 30.37 16.41 -34.30
C GLN A 210 30.65 15.85 -35.71
N LEU A 211 29.66 15.89 -36.62
CA LEU A 211 29.84 15.53 -38.02
C LEU A 211 30.71 16.56 -38.75
N GLU A 212 30.40 17.85 -38.60
CA GLU A 212 31.15 18.99 -39.16
C GLU A 212 32.64 18.94 -38.73
N GLU A 213 32.91 18.77 -37.44
CA GLU A 213 34.27 18.60 -36.91
C GLU A 213 35.00 17.39 -37.53
N LEU A 214 34.30 16.28 -37.75
CA LEU A 214 34.88 15.07 -38.36
C LEU A 214 35.12 15.24 -39.85
N GLU A 215 34.28 15.99 -40.57
CA GLU A 215 34.49 16.32 -41.98
C GLU A 215 35.68 17.27 -42.18
N VAL A 216 35.82 18.31 -41.34
CA VAL A 216 37.00 19.19 -41.36
C VAL A 216 38.28 18.41 -41.06
N ARG A 217 38.25 17.51 -40.05
CA ARG A 217 39.37 16.61 -39.74
C ARG A 217 39.68 15.60 -40.85
N ARG A 218 38.69 15.19 -41.66
CA ARG A 218 38.92 14.34 -42.85
C ARG A 218 39.60 15.12 -43.97
N LYS A 219 39.03 16.25 -44.37
CA LYS A 219 39.58 17.13 -45.44
C LYS A 219 41.03 17.51 -45.17
N SER A 220 41.33 18.03 -43.97
CA SER A 220 42.70 18.35 -43.55
C SER A 220 43.65 17.15 -43.55
N ARG A 221 43.16 15.94 -43.23
CA ARG A 221 43.97 14.70 -43.28
C ARG A 221 44.19 14.20 -44.71
N GLU A 222 43.25 14.45 -45.61
CA GLU A 222 43.33 14.11 -47.04
C GLU A 222 44.27 15.09 -47.78
N GLU A 223 44.18 16.38 -47.49
CA GLU A 223 45.14 17.42 -47.92
C GLU A 223 46.57 17.10 -47.45
N ALA A 224 46.75 16.82 -46.15
CA ALA A 224 48.07 16.47 -45.60
C ALA A 224 48.64 15.16 -46.18
N ARG A 225 47.78 14.21 -46.59
CA ARG A 225 48.21 13.00 -47.31
C ARG A 225 48.67 13.32 -48.73
N ALA A 226 47.90 14.12 -49.48
CA ALA A 226 48.25 14.51 -50.84
C ALA A 226 49.61 15.23 -50.90
N ILE A 227 49.86 16.15 -49.97
CA ILE A 227 51.16 16.85 -49.83
C ILE A 227 52.29 15.85 -49.55
N LEU A 228 52.09 14.95 -48.58
CA LEU A 228 53.09 13.95 -48.17
C LEU A 228 53.35 12.89 -49.26
N GLU A 229 52.35 12.55 -50.08
CA GLU A 229 52.50 11.64 -51.22
C GLU A 229 53.22 12.32 -52.40
N ALA A 230 52.98 13.62 -52.65
CA ALA A 230 53.75 14.41 -53.60
C ALA A 230 55.22 14.56 -53.18
N GLU A 231 55.48 14.91 -51.91
CA GLU A 231 56.85 15.03 -51.36
C GLU A 231 57.62 13.70 -51.48
N LYS A 232 56.96 12.56 -51.20
CA LYS A 232 57.54 11.23 -51.42
C LYS A 232 57.84 10.96 -52.89
N ALA A 233 56.97 11.36 -53.82
CA ALA A 233 57.21 11.19 -55.25
C ALA A 233 58.42 12.01 -55.72
N GLU A 234 58.55 13.27 -55.29
CA GLU A 234 59.75 14.07 -55.54
C GLU A 234 61.01 13.46 -54.93
N ASN A 235 60.97 13.06 -53.66
CA ASN A 235 62.13 12.51 -52.97
C ASN A 235 62.57 11.17 -53.59
N ALA A 236 61.65 10.35 -54.10
CA ALA A 236 61.96 9.15 -54.88
C ALA A 236 62.56 9.45 -56.27
N LEU A 237 62.25 10.61 -56.88
CA LEU A 237 62.92 11.08 -58.10
C LEU A 237 64.33 11.62 -57.78
N LYS A 238 64.49 12.38 -56.69
CA LYS A 238 65.79 12.88 -56.21
C LYS A 238 66.72 11.71 -55.90
N GLN A 239 66.24 10.66 -55.22
CA GLN A 239 67.01 9.43 -54.98
C GLN A 239 67.49 8.76 -56.28
N LYS A 240 66.65 8.64 -57.31
CA LYS A 240 67.07 8.08 -58.62
C LYS A 240 68.13 8.94 -59.32
N LEU A 241 68.09 10.26 -59.14
CA LEU A 241 69.14 11.16 -59.67
C LEU A 241 70.44 10.98 -58.89
N VAL A 242 70.36 10.81 -57.56
CA VAL A 242 71.51 10.46 -56.72
C VAL A 242 72.12 9.12 -57.16
N GLU A 243 71.34 8.05 -57.29
CA GLU A 243 71.82 6.73 -57.74
C GLU A 243 72.50 6.73 -59.12
N ARG A 244 72.02 7.60 -60.04
CA ARG A 244 72.61 7.82 -61.37
C ARG A 244 74.01 8.44 -61.26
N LEU A 245 74.16 9.47 -60.42
CA LEU A 245 75.39 10.26 -60.30
C LEU A 245 76.39 9.70 -59.29
N GLU A 246 75.93 8.91 -58.31
CA GLU A 246 76.78 8.32 -57.26
C GLU A 246 77.91 7.47 -57.87
N ARG A 247 77.64 6.80 -59.00
CA ARG A 247 78.66 6.02 -59.74
C ARG A 247 79.82 6.89 -60.22
N PHE A 248 79.52 8.12 -60.66
CA PHE A 248 80.52 9.09 -61.08
C PHE A 248 81.21 9.73 -59.88
N SER A 249 80.47 10.11 -58.82
CA SER A 249 81.06 10.60 -57.55
C SER A 249 82.07 9.60 -56.97
N ARG A 250 81.67 8.33 -56.79
CA ARG A 250 82.53 7.27 -56.26
C ARG A 250 83.78 7.08 -57.12
N ASN A 251 83.70 7.26 -58.44
CA ASN A 251 84.86 7.22 -59.32
C ASN A 251 85.74 8.46 -59.17
N MET A 252 85.20 9.68 -59.32
CA MET A 252 85.94 10.94 -59.16
C MET A 252 86.67 11.03 -57.81
N LYS A 253 86.02 10.58 -56.72
CA LYS A 253 86.60 10.46 -55.38
C LYS A 253 87.78 9.47 -55.32
N SER A 254 87.69 8.36 -56.04
CA SER A 254 88.79 7.40 -56.21
C SER A 254 89.95 7.98 -57.01
N ILE A 255 89.68 8.66 -58.13
CA ILE A 255 90.68 9.35 -58.95
C ILE A 255 91.44 10.38 -58.10
N VAL A 256 90.72 11.27 -57.41
CA VAL A 256 91.31 12.29 -56.53
C VAL A 256 92.18 11.65 -55.43
N PHE A 257 91.70 10.60 -54.77
CA PHE A 257 92.49 9.89 -53.75
C PHE A 257 93.78 9.26 -54.33
N GLN A 258 93.70 8.64 -55.50
CA GLN A 258 94.86 8.02 -56.16
C GLN A 258 95.87 9.06 -56.65
N ILE A 259 95.40 10.17 -57.22
CA ILE A 259 96.23 11.30 -57.64
C ILE A 259 96.96 11.92 -56.46
N ASN A 260 96.24 12.24 -55.37
CA ASN A 260 96.81 12.76 -54.14
C ASN A 260 97.88 11.83 -53.54
N LYS A 261 97.67 10.51 -53.61
CA LYS A 261 98.57 9.51 -53.02
C LYS A 261 99.81 9.20 -53.87
N ARG A 262 99.71 9.27 -55.21
CA ARG A 262 100.77 8.79 -56.13
C ARG A 262 101.49 9.88 -56.93
N TYR A 263 100.80 10.98 -57.30
CA TYR A 263 101.27 11.91 -58.33
C TYR A 263 101.51 13.35 -57.84
N ILE A 264 100.90 13.73 -56.71
CA ILE A 264 101.13 15.03 -56.05
C ILE A 264 102.39 14.98 -55.18
N THR A 265 103.20 16.05 -55.23
CA THR A 265 104.40 16.19 -54.40
C THR A 265 104.07 16.90 -53.07
N LYS A 266 104.82 16.62 -52.00
CA LYS A 266 104.64 17.20 -50.66
C LYS A 266 104.70 18.73 -50.56
N LYS A 267 104.95 19.45 -51.67
CA LYS A 267 105.02 20.92 -51.76
C LYS A 267 103.80 21.55 -52.46
N ARG A 268 102.82 20.75 -52.90
CA ARG A 268 101.54 21.21 -53.47
C ARG A 268 100.41 20.78 -52.52
N SER A 269 99.36 21.59 -52.44
CA SER A 269 98.07 21.18 -51.88
C SER A 269 97.52 19.91 -52.55
N PRO A 270 96.72 19.11 -51.82
CA PRO A 270 95.96 18.02 -52.42
C PRO A 270 94.86 18.55 -53.34
N LEU A 271 94.32 17.68 -54.18
CA LEU A 271 93.00 17.90 -54.78
C LEU A 271 91.92 17.53 -53.76
N ARG A 272 90.88 18.37 -53.66
CA ARG A 272 89.66 18.10 -52.88
C ARG A 272 88.51 17.76 -53.81
N PHE A 273 87.83 16.65 -53.51
CA PHE A 273 86.56 16.28 -54.14
C PHE A 273 85.41 16.79 -53.29
N ILE A 274 84.39 17.36 -53.94
CA ILE A 274 83.16 17.84 -53.31
C ILE A 274 81.96 17.21 -54.02
N ASP A 275 81.03 16.72 -53.22
CA ASP A 275 79.84 15.99 -53.63
C ASP A 275 78.61 16.79 -53.20
N ASN A 276 77.96 17.43 -54.18
CA ASN A 276 76.74 18.21 -54.00
C ASN A 276 75.56 17.51 -54.70
N ILE A 277 75.65 16.19 -54.98
CA ILE A 277 74.64 15.47 -55.77
C ILE A 277 73.24 15.58 -55.15
N SER A 278 73.15 15.56 -53.81
CA SER A 278 71.89 15.65 -53.08
C SER A 278 71.23 17.04 -53.10
N GLU A 279 71.98 18.10 -53.41
CA GLU A 279 71.51 19.50 -53.32
C GLU A 279 71.40 20.15 -54.69
N SER A 280 72.51 20.25 -55.43
CA SER A 280 72.55 20.83 -56.78
C SER A 280 72.58 19.79 -57.90
N GLY A 281 72.97 18.54 -57.61
CA GLY A 281 73.18 17.51 -58.64
C GLY A 281 74.57 17.52 -59.26
N GLU A 282 75.55 18.10 -58.54
CA GLU A 282 76.89 18.40 -59.06
C GLU A 282 78.00 17.65 -58.29
N CYS A 283 79.13 17.43 -58.97
CA CYS A 283 80.37 16.87 -58.42
C CYS A 283 81.56 17.66 -58.93
N LEU A 284 82.44 18.13 -58.06
CA LEU A 284 83.59 18.93 -58.49
C LEU A 284 84.92 18.54 -57.84
N ILE A 285 85.99 18.72 -58.61
CA ILE A 285 87.38 18.54 -58.20
C ILE A 285 88.03 19.93 -58.20
N ARG A 286 88.67 20.31 -57.09
CA ARG A 286 89.44 21.57 -56.98
C ARG A 286 90.77 21.37 -56.27
N ASN A 287 91.67 22.36 -56.34
CA ASN A 287 92.83 22.41 -55.43
C ASN A 287 92.35 22.83 -54.03
N ASP A 288 92.97 22.33 -52.96
CA ASP A 288 92.56 22.67 -51.59
C ASP A 288 92.84 24.16 -51.25
N ASP A 289 93.88 24.76 -51.84
CA ASP A 289 94.22 26.19 -51.70
C ASP A 289 93.26 27.14 -52.44
N ALA A 290 92.20 26.64 -53.10
CA ALA A 290 91.30 27.46 -53.90
C ALA A 290 90.45 28.39 -52.99
N PRO A 291 90.52 29.74 -53.16
CA PRO A 291 89.91 30.69 -52.24
C PRO A 291 88.38 30.77 -52.35
N THR A 292 87.80 30.37 -53.49
CA THR A 292 86.34 30.37 -53.72
C THR A 292 85.86 28.96 -53.99
N ASP A 293 84.69 28.58 -53.48
CA ASP A 293 84.11 27.26 -53.77
C ASP A 293 83.76 27.04 -55.26
N LYS A 294 83.72 28.13 -56.05
CA LYS A 294 83.45 28.16 -57.49
C LYS A 294 84.69 27.85 -58.36
N ASP A 295 85.87 27.82 -57.77
CA ASP A 295 87.16 27.65 -58.46
C ASP A 295 87.48 26.15 -58.65
N TYR A 296 86.58 25.44 -59.34
CA TYR A 296 86.78 24.05 -59.76
C TYR A 296 87.81 23.92 -60.89
N LEU A 297 88.45 22.74 -60.98
CA LEU A 297 89.22 22.30 -62.14
C LEU A 297 88.33 21.51 -63.11
N ILE A 298 87.54 20.58 -62.55
CA ILE A 298 86.58 19.75 -63.29
C ILE A 298 85.26 19.76 -62.52
N LEU A 299 84.16 19.98 -63.24
CA LEU A 299 82.78 19.95 -62.75
C LEU A 299 82.00 18.95 -63.59
N LEU A 300 81.35 18.00 -62.92
CA LEU A 300 80.38 17.08 -63.49
C LEU A 300 78.99 17.47 -62.98
N TYR A 301 78.07 17.71 -63.90
CA TYR A 301 76.74 18.26 -63.61
C TYR A 301 75.68 17.66 -64.54
N VAL A 302 74.41 18.00 -64.29
CA VAL A 302 73.28 17.59 -65.15
C VAL A 302 72.35 18.76 -65.35
N GLU A 303 72.19 19.17 -66.61
CA GLU A 303 71.31 20.28 -67.00
C GLU A 303 69.82 19.93 -66.77
N GLY A 304 69.04 20.96 -66.45
CA GLY A 304 67.59 20.88 -66.28
C GLY A 304 67.11 21.55 -65.00
N GLU A 305 65.93 22.16 -65.07
CA GLU A 305 65.29 22.80 -63.91
C GLU A 305 64.65 21.72 -63.02
N ASP A 306 63.90 20.79 -63.61
CA ASP A 306 63.30 19.65 -62.89
C ASP A 306 64.24 18.44 -62.74
N VAL A 307 64.06 17.71 -61.64
CA VAL A 307 64.64 16.37 -61.44
C VAL A 307 64.25 15.39 -62.56
N THR A 308 63.05 15.53 -63.14
CA THR A 308 62.57 14.69 -64.26
C THR A 308 63.26 15.01 -65.59
N GLN A 309 63.70 16.26 -65.79
CA GLN A 309 64.52 16.67 -66.93
C GLN A 309 65.95 16.13 -66.76
N ARG A 310 66.55 16.31 -65.57
CA ARG A 310 67.89 15.80 -65.23
C ARG A 310 68.00 14.27 -65.37
N LEU A 311 66.94 13.53 -65.05
CA LEU A 311 66.90 12.07 -65.26
C LEU A 311 66.90 11.65 -66.74
N LYS A 312 66.58 12.54 -67.68
CA LYS A 312 66.65 12.30 -69.13
C LYS A 312 67.97 12.79 -69.73
N ASN A 313 68.38 14.00 -69.37
CA ASN A 313 69.51 14.73 -69.96
C ASN A 313 70.85 13.99 -69.74
N PRO A 314 71.83 14.13 -70.66
CA PRO A 314 73.16 13.54 -70.49
C PRO A 314 73.88 14.14 -69.27
N ILE A 315 74.91 13.44 -68.81
CA ILE A 315 75.79 13.92 -67.74
C ILE A 315 76.86 14.79 -68.41
N CYS A 316 76.90 16.07 -68.06
CA CYS A 316 77.79 17.06 -68.65
C CYS A 316 79.06 17.16 -67.79
N LEU A 317 80.22 17.32 -68.44
CA LEU A 317 81.51 17.44 -67.79
C LEU A 317 82.25 18.65 -68.37
N ASP A 318 82.37 19.67 -67.52
CA ASP A 318 83.18 20.88 -67.72
C ASP A 318 84.60 20.64 -67.23
N ASP A 319 85.58 20.99 -68.07
CA ASP A 319 87.01 20.91 -67.76
C ASP A 319 87.64 22.30 -67.97
N LYS A 320 88.02 22.97 -66.88
CA LYS A 320 88.69 24.29 -66.90
C LYS A 320 90.21 24.18 -67.15
N THR A 321 90.77 22.97 -67.33
CA THR A 321 92.20 22.76 -67.61
C THR A 321 92.55 22.81 -69.10
N ASP A 322 91.53 22.90 -69.96
CA ASP A 322 91.60 23.11 -71.40
C ASP A 322 90.53 24.13 -71.85
N ILE A 323 90.66 24.70 -73.06
CA ILE A 323 89.70 25.66 -73.63
C ILE A 323 88.69 24.91 -74.52
N GLY A 324 88.22 23.76 -74.05
CA GLY A 324 87.34 22.85 -74.79
C GLY A 324 85.87 23.00 -74.38
N ASN A 325 84.97 22.65 -75.30
CA ASN A 325 83.55 22.54 -74.98
C ASN A 325 83.28 21.38 -74.00
N ALA A 326 82.20 21.52 -73.21
CA ALA A 326 81.72 20.48 -72.30
C ALA A 326 81.55 19.12 -72.99
N LYS A 327 81.86 18.02 -72.28
CA LYS A 327 81.65 16.66 -72.77
C LYS A 327 80.40 16.04 -72.17
N ASN A 328 79.60 15.40 -73.02
CA ASN A 328 78.33 14.78 -72.64
C ASN A 328 78.47 13.26 -72.62
N PHE A 329 78.18 12.63 -71.49
CA PHE A 329 78.29 11.19 -71.25
C PHE A 329 76.91 10.59 -70.92
N GLN A 330 76.66 9.33 -71.28
CA GLN A 330 75.52 8.57 -70.77
C GLN A 330 75.85 7.96 -69.38
N PRO A 331 74.85 7.57 -68.57
CA PRO A 331 75.08 6.97 -67.25
C PRO A 331 75.83 5.62 -67.23
N LYS A 332 76.15 5.06 -68.40
CA LYS A 332 76.96 3.84 -68.56
C LYS A 332 78.45 4.16 -68.75
N ASP A 333 78.78 5.35 -69.24
CA ASP A 333 80.07 5.70 -69.84
C ASP A 333 81.07 6.17 -68.77
N ILE A 334 80.96 5.57 -67.58
CA ILE A 334 81.68 5.94 -66.35
C ILE A 334 83.19 5.79 -66.53
N PHE A 335 83.62 4.81 -67.34
CA PHE A 335 85.04 4.59 -67.66
C PHE A 335 85.56 5.62 -68.66
N GLU A 336 84.81 5.97 -69.70
CA GLU A 336 85.22 7.01 -70.66
C GLU A 336 85.34 8.39 -69.99
N ALA A 337 84.44 8.71 -69.07
CA ALA A 337 84.55 9.90 -68.22
C ALA A 337 85.74 9.80 -67.24
N SER A 338 86.01 8.62 -66.68
CA SER A 338 87.15 8.35 -65.79
C SER A 338 88.49 8.62 -66.46
N ASP A 339 88.69 8.01 -67.63
CA ASP A 339 89.94 8.07 -68.38
C ASP A 339 90.17 9.50 -68.89
N TYR A 340 89.11 10.18 -69.35
CA TYR A 340 89.18 11.60 -69.70
C TYR A 340 89.61 12.49 -68.52
N ILE A 341 89.04 12.29 -67.31
CA ILE A 341 89.46 13.05 -66.11
C ILE A 341 90.93 12.78 -65.77
N ILE A 342 91.39 11.53 -65.87
CA ILE A 342 92.77 11.14 -65.58
C ILE A 342 93.75 11.78 -66.57
N ASP A 343 93.48 11.68 -67.88
CA ASP A 343 94.31 12.26 -68.93
C ASP A 343 94.41 13.79 -68.81
N ARG A 344 93.29 14.46 -68.54
CA ARG A 344 93.27 15.93 -68.40
C ARG A 344 94.06 16.40 -67.19
N LEU A 345 93.86 15.77 -66.03
CA LEU A 345 94.65 16.07 -64.84
C LEU A 345 96.14 15.75 -65.05
N ALA A 346 96.49 14.65 -65.73
CA ALA A 346 97.87 14.32 -66.07
C ALA A 346 98.53 15.39 -66.96
N VAL A 347 97.85 15.81 -68.03
CA VAL A 347 98.31 16.90 -68.91
C VAL A 347 98.46 18.22 -68.15
N MET A 348 97.54 18.56 -67.25
CA MET A 348 97.65 19.74 -66.37
C MET A 348 98.89 19.65 -65.47
N PHE A 349 99.10 18.52 -64.77
CA PHE A 349 100.26 18.33 -63.89
C PHE A 349 101.59 18.39 -64.66
N ASP A 350 101.66 17.85 -65.88
CA ASP A 350 102.88 17.88 -66.68
C ASP A 350 103.14 19.24 -67.35
N LYS A 351 102.10 20.02 -67.69
CA LYS A 351 102.25 21.45 -68.01
C LYS A 351 102.87 22.20 -66.82
N GLU A 352 102.31 22.03 -65.61
CA GLU A 352 102.84 22.65 -64.39
C GLU A 352 104.27 22.22 -64.04
N ARG A 353 104.61 20.94 -64.20
CA ARG A 353 105.97 20.42 -63.96
C ARG A 353 107.00 20.97 -64.95
N LYS A 354 106.60 21.27 -66.19
CA LYS A 354 107.44 21.95 -67.19
C LYS A 354 107.63 23.43 -66.89
N LEU A 355 106.64 24.10 -66.29
CA LEU A 355 106.71 25.51 -65.87
C LEU A 355 107.42 25.73 -64.52
N LYS A 356 107.74 24.65 -63.80
CA LYS A 356 108.45 24.64 -62.50
C LYS A 356 109.85 23.99 -62.59
N LYS A 357 110.37 23.86 -63.82
CA LYS A 357 111.74 23.50 -64.17
C LYS A 357 112.43 24.69 -64.81
#